data_AF-A0A3B8W248-F1
#
_entry.id   AF-A0A3B8W248-F1
#
_cell.length_a   1.000
_cell.length_b   1.000
_cell.length_c   1.000
_cell.angle_alpha   90.00
_cell.angle_beta   90.00
_cell.angle_gamma   90.00
#
_symmetry.space_group_name_H-M   'P 1'
#
loop_
_entity.id
_entity.type
_entity.pdbx_description
1 polymer ?
#
loop_
_entity_poly.entity_id
_entity_poly.type
_entity_poly.pdbx_seq_one_letter_code
_entity_poly.pdbx_strand_id
1 'polypeptide(L)'
;QLQEMVETSMTEKTFQAVTCPSLTLYYYKSETEQDPTVKVSAMLEMHEQLGTPADLKEAIAVPGAGAHVIGSSLVSKDIEKVKQEMERFAVEKLRMTKLNGAPANP
;
A
#
# COMPACT_ATOMS: atom_id res chain seq x y z
N GLN A 1 5.17 9.27 23.97
CA GLN A 1 4.58 7.97 23.61
C GLN A 1 4.48 7.78 22.09
N LEU A 2 3.63 8.51 21.35
CA LEU A 2 3.60 8.40 19.87
C LEU A 2 4.92 8.83 19.21
N GLN A 3 5.51 9.94 19.66
CA GLN A 3 6.78 10.43 19.11
C GLN A 3 7.96 9.51 19.44
N GLU A 4 8.02 9.00 20.67
CA GLU A 4 9.03 8.02 21.10
C GLU A 4 8.93 6.71 20.30
N MET A 5 7.71 6.24 20.01
CA MET A 5 7.50 5.10 19.13
C MET A 5 8.05 5.39 17.73
N VAL A 6 7.77 6.56 17.17
CA VAL A 6 8.32 6.95 15.85
C VAL A 6 9.85 6.97 15.88
N GLU A 7 10.46 7.63 16.86
CA GLU A 7 11.92 7.77 16.99
C GLU A 7 12.63 6.42 17.17
N THR A 8 11.98 5.45 17.82
CA THR A 8 12.58 4.13 18.10
C THR A 8 12.27 3.07 17.05
N SER A 9 11.13 3.16 16.36
CA SER A 9 10.67 2.12 15.42
C SER A 9 10.77 2.51 13.94
N MET A 10 10.72 3.79 13.58
CA MET A 10 10.83 4.23 12.19
C MET A 10 12.30 4.41 11.77
N THR A 11 13.08 3.35 11.99
CA THR A 11 14.52 3.31 11.71
C THR A 11 14.80 2.38 10.53
N GLU A 12 15.86 2.67 9.77
CA GLU A 12 16.30 1.83 8.65
C GLU A 12 16.46 0.36 9.08
N LYS A 13 17.08 0.12 10.24
CA LYS A 13 17.21 -1.23 10.81
C LYS A 13 15.88 -1.96 10.95
N THR A 14 14.83 -1.25 11.34
CA THR A 14 13.49 -1.84 11.52
C THR A 14 12.83 -2.12 10.17
N PHE A 15 12.93 -1.20 9.21
CA PHE A 15 12.40 -1.41 7.86
C PHE A 15 13.12 -2.55 7.12
N GLN A 16 14.44 -2.67 7.27
CA GLN A 16 15.23 -3.76 6.69
C GLN A 16 14.87 -5.13 7.28
N ALA A 17 14.28 -5.19 8.47
CA ALA A 17 13.80 -6.45 9.04
C ALA A 17 12.51 -6.97 8.35
N VAL A 18 11.79 -6.12 7.63
CA VAL A 18 10.62 -6.51 6.83
C VAL A 18 11.10 -7.06 5.50
N THR A 19 11.02 -8.38 5.33
CA THR A 19 11.54 -9.10 4.15
C THR A 19 10.45 -9.82 3.35
N CYS A 20 9.19 -9.77 3.82
CA CYS A 20 8.05 -10.38 3.13
C CYS A 20 7.56 -9.51 1.96
N PRO A 21 6.86 -10.08 0.97
CA PRO A 21 6.26 -9.28 -0.11
C PRO A 21 5.39 -8.15 0.44
N SER A 22 5.56 -6.94 -0.10
CA SER A 22 4.89 -5.73 0.38
C SER A 22 4.26 -4.94 -0.77
N LEU A 23 3.02 -4.53 -0.59
CA LEU A 23 2.31 -3.64 -1.51
C LEU A 23 1.96 -2.34 -0.79
N THR A 24 2.38 -1.21 -1.34
CA THR A 24 2.02 0.13 -0.86
C THR A 24 1.15 0.82 -1.90
N LEU A 25 -0.13 1.02 -1.58
CA LEU A 25 -1.07 1.78 -2.40
C LEU A 25 -1.26 3.17 -1.80
N TYR A 26 -1.26 4.22 -2.63
CA TYR A 26 -1.34 5.59 -2.15
C TYR A 26 -2.06 6.52 -3.14
N TYR A 27 -2.72 7.57 -2.65
CA TYR A 27 -3.33 8.59 -3.50
C TYR A 27 -2.29 9.64 -3.93
N TYR A 28 -1.94 9.61 -5.21
CA TYR A 28 -1.08 10.60 -5.84
C TYR A 28 -1.48 10.79 -7.30
N LYS A 29 -1.89 12.01 -7.65
CA LYS A 29 -2.21 12.41 -9.03
C LYS A 29 -1.23 13.47 -9.53
N SER A 30 -0.82 14.40 -8.66
CA SER A 30 0.22 15.38 -8.91
C SER A 30 0.79 15.90 -7.58
N GLU A 31 1.79 16.78 -7.61
CA GLU A 31 2.32 17.41 -6.38
C GLU A 31 1.26 18.20 -5.60
N THR A 32 0.30 18.81 -6.30
CA THR A 32 -0.79 19.59 -5.68
C THR A 32 -2.04 18.74 -5.42
N GLU A 33 -2.20 17.62 -6.12
CA GLU A 33 -3.30 16.67 -5.98
C GLU A 33 -2.77 15.32 -5.48
N GLN A 34 -2.50 15.25 -4.18
CA GLN A 34 -2.06 14.03 -3.48
C GLN A 34 -2.75 13.93 -2.12
N ASP A 35 -2.46 12.87 -1.38
CA ASP A 35 -2.93 12.68 -0.02
C ASP A 35 -2.62 13.91 0.87
N PRO A 36 -3.64 14.61 1.40
CA PRO A 36 -3.42 15.80 2.24
C PRO A 36 -3.10 15.45 3.69
N THR A 37 -3.26 14.19 4.10
CA THR A 37 -3.10 13.73 5.49
C THR A 37 -1.72 13.14 5.73
N VAL A 38 -1.17 12.39 4.76
CA VAL A 38 0.14 11.75 4.85
C VAL A 38 1.01 12.15 3.66
N LYS A 39 2.30 12.38 3.91
CA LYS A 39 3.27 12.71 2.85
C LYS A 39 3.58 11.47 2.02
N VAL A 40 3.16 11.46 0.76
CA VAL A 40 3.46 10.37 -0.19
C VAL A 40 4.97 10.13 -0.32
N SER A 41 5.77 11.19 -0.37
CA SER A 41 7.23 11.08 -0.45
C SER A 41 7.83 10.29 0.73
N ALA A 42 7.32 10.50 1.95
CA ALA A 42 7.78 9.76 3.13
C ALA A 42 7.36 8.28 3.10
N MET A 43 6.17 7.98 2.54
CA MET A 43 5.74 6.59 2.34
C MET A 43 6.66 5.86 1.35
N LEU A 44 7.02 6.53 0.25
CA LEU A 44 7.92 5.98 -0.77
C LEU A 44 9.35 5.81 -0.22
N GLU A 45 9.85 6.79 0.53
CA GLU A 45 11.16 6.69 1.19
C GLU A 45 11.23 5.50 2.14
N MET A 46 10.20 5.27 2.96
CA MET A 46 10.11 4.10 3.84
C MET A 46 10.02 2.79 3.04
N HIS A 47 9.22 2.76 1.97
CA HIS A 47 9.07 1.59 1.10
C HIS A 47 10.42 1.15 0.49
N GLU A 48 11.25 2.11 0.09
CA GLU A 48 12.59 1.83 -0.42
C GLU A 48 13.51 1.22 0.65
N GLN A 49 13.34 1.59 1.91
CA GLN A 49 14.11 1.05 3.04
C GLN A 49 13.67 -0.35 3.49
N LEU A 50 12.58 -0.90 2.94
CA LEU A 50 12.17 -2.28 3.25
C LEU A 50 13.22 -3.28 2.73
N GLY A 51 13.54 -4.26 3.57
CA GLY A 51 14.42 -5.40 3.24
C GLY A 51 13.79 -6.43 2.30
N THR A 52 12.55 -6.21 1.89
CA THR A 52 11.85 -7.01 0.89
C THR A 52 12.61 -6.96 -0.46
N PRO A 53 12.82 -8.12 -1.11
CA PRO A 53 13.40 -8.14 -2.46
C PRO A 53 12.67 -7.22 -3.43
N ALA A 54 13.41 -6.54 -4.32
CA ALA A 54 12.87 -5.53 -5.23
C ALA A 54 11.77 -6.07 -6.16
N ASP A 55 11.80 -7.36 -6.49
CA ASP A 55 10.78 -8.03 -7.29
C ASP A 55 9.51 -8.39 -6.51
N LEU A 56 9.53 -8.26 -5.18
CA LEU A 56 8.43 -8.59 -4.26
C LEU A 56 7.88 -7.38 -3.49
N LYS A 57 8.43 -6.17 -3.71
CA LYS A 57 7.88 -4.93 -3.18
C LYS A 57 7.40 -4.02 -4.32
N GLU A 58 6.20 -3.48 -4.16
CA GLU A 58 5.60 -2.58 -5.15
C GLU A 58 4.94 -1.40 -4.46
N ALA A 59 5.14 -0.20 -5.01
CA ALA A 59 4.45 1.02 -4.60
C ALA A 59 3.67 1.57 -5.80
N ILE A 60 2.34 1.60 -5.72
CA ILE A 60 1.45 1.94 -6.84
C ILE A 60 0.55 3.12 -6.46
N ALA A 61 0.57 4.16 -7.29
CA ALA A 61 -0.31 5.31 -7.17
C ALA A 61 -1.72 4.99 -7.65
N VAL A 62 -2.73 5.47 -6.92
CA VAL A 62 -4.15 5.41 -7.27
C VAL A 62 -4.66 6.85 -7.48
N PRO A 63 -4.40 7.47 -8.64
CA PRO A 63 -4.70 8.89 -8.88
C PRO A 63 -6.21 9.18 -8.85
N GLY A 64 -7.04 8.17 -9.10
CA GLY A 64 -8.50 8.28 -9.05
C GLY A 64 -9.09 8.28 -7.64
N ALA A 65 -8.32 7.91 -6.60
CA ALA A 65 -8.89 7.67 -5.27
C ALA A 65 -9.45 8.95 -4.63
N GLY A 66 -8.74 10.08 -4.77
CA GLY A 66 -9.21 11.40 -4.33
C GLY A 66 -9.38 11.58 -2.82
N ALA A 67 -8.93 10.62 -2.01
CA ALA A 67 -9.10 10.58 -0.55
C ALA A 67 -7.91 9.87 0.12
N HIS A 68 -7.71 10.11 1.42
CA HIS A 68 -6.70 9.40 2.22
C HIS A 68 -7.05 7.92 2.41
N VAL A 69 -8.31 7.62 2.76
CA VAL A 69 -8.78 6.25 2.99
C VAL A 69 -9.20 5.60 1.68
N ILE A 70 -8.21 5.28 0.83
CA ILE A 70 -8.43 4.80 -0.55
C ILE A 70 -9.17 3.45 -0.63
N GLY A 71 -9.09 2.62 0.42
CA GLY A 71 -9.78 1.34 0.50
C GLY A 71 -11.24 1.42 0.97
N SER A 72 -11.74 2.60 1.33
CA SER A 72 -13.12 2.78 1.79
C SER A 72 -14.04 3.18 0.65
N SER A 73 -15.10 2.40 0.43
CA SER A 73 -16.12 2.66 -0.59
C SER A 73 -16.95 3.92 -0.31
N LEU A 74 -16.87 4.45 0.92
CA LEU A 74 -17.60 5.65 1.33
C LEU A 74 -16.92 6.94 0.87
N VAL A 75 -15.58 6.93 0.72
CA VAL A 75 -14.80 8.15 0.47
C VAL A 75 -13.88 8.07 -0.74
N SER A 76 -13.44 6.87 -1.12
CA SER A 76 -12.63 6.67 -2.31
C SER A 76 -13.49 6.72 -3.56
N LYS A 77 -13.02 7.44 -4.58
CA LYS A 77 -13.66 7.49 -5.91
C LYS A 77 -13.17 6.39 -6.85
N ASP A 78 -12.16 5.62 -6.43
CA ASP A 78 -11.54 4.57 -7.26
C ASP A 78 -11.15 3.35 -6.42
N ILE A 79 -12.12 2.82 -5.66
CA ILE A 79 -11.94 1.59 -4.89
C ILE A 79 -11.68 0.37 -5.80
N GLU A 80 -12.18 0.40 -7.03
CA GLU A 80 -12.03 -0.70 -7.96
C GLU A 80 -10.56 -0.84 -8.38
N LYS A 81 -9.85 0.27 -8.64
CA LYS A 81 -8.40 0.21 -8.89
C LYS A 81 -7.63 -0.32 -7.69
N VAL A 82 -7.98 0.08 -6.47
CA VAL A 82 -7.36 -0.45 -5.24
C VAL A 82 -7.52 -1.97 -5.16
N LYS A 83 -8.74 -2.48 -5.40
CA LYS A 83 -9.04 -3.91 -5.39
C LYS A 83 -8.28 -4.65 -6.48
N GLN A 84 -8.22 -4.11 -7.69
CA GLN A 84 -7.49 -4.71 -8.80
C GLN A 84 -6.00 -4.87 -8.51
N GLU A 85 -5.35 -3.84 -7.95
CA GLU A 85 -3.93 -3.93 -7.58
C GLU A 85 -3.68 -4.92 -6.45
N MET A 86 -4.59 -4.98 -5.46
CA MET A 86 -4.51 -5.99 -4.40
C MET A 86 -4.65 -7.42 -4.94
N GLU A 87 -5.63 -7.66 -5.82
CA GLU A 87 -5.83 -8.97 -6.45
C GLU A 87 -4.63 -9.34 -7.32
N ARG A 88 -4.11 -8.40 -8.12
CA ARG A 88 -2.92 -8.60 -8.95
C ARG A 88 -1.73 -9.01 -8.09
N PHE A 89 -1.44 -8.24 -7.04
CA PHE A 89 -0.32 -8.53 -6.14
C PHE A 89 -0.48 -9.90 -5.44
N ALA A 90 -1.69 -10.24 -5.00
CA ALA A 90 -1.98 -11.52 -4.38
C ALA A 90 -1.72 -12.70 -5.33
N VAL A 91 -2.09 -12.59 -6.59
CA VAL A 91 -1.84 -13.64 -7.58
C VAL A 91 -0.38 -13.67 -8.00
N GLU A 92 0.20 -12.53 -8.36
CA GLU A 92 1.53 -12.44 -8.99
C GLU A 92 2.67 -12.61 -7.98
N LYS A 93 2.56 -11.99 -6.80
CA LYS A 93 3.64 -11.97 -5.79
C LYS A 93 3.43 -12.99 -4.69
N LEU A 94 2.19 -13.13 -4.22
CA LEU A 94 1.85 -14.10 -3.17
C LEU A 94 1.51 -15.49 -3.71
N ARG A 95 1.41 -15.66 -5.03
CA ARG A 95 1.08 -16.93 -5.71
C ARG A 95 -0.26 -17.52 -5.25
N MET A 96 -1.21 -16.65 -4.89
CA MET A 96 -2.55 -17.07 -4.49
C MET A 96 -3.38 -17.50 -5.70
N THR A 97 -4.24 -18.49 -5.51
CA THR A 97 -5.17 -18.94 -6.55
C THR A 97 -6.50 -18.19 -6.41
N LYS A 98 -6.94 -17.55 -7.49
CA LYS A 98 -8.27 -16.91 -7.52
C LYS A 98 -9.34 -18.01 -7.50
N LEU A 99 -10.22 -17.96 -6.50
CA LEU A 99 -11.40 -18.82 -6.47
C LEU A 99 -12.43 -18.25 -7.45
N ASN A 100 -12.71 -18.97 -8.54
CA ASN A 100 -13.74 -18.59 -9.49
C ASN A 100 -15.12 -18.79 -8.86
N GLY A 101 -15.65 -17.75 -8.20
CA GLY A 101 -17.08 -17.61 -7.89
C GLY A 101 -17.70 -18.65 -6.94
N ALA A 102 -16.95 -19.24 -6.01
CA ALA A 102 -17.59 -19.98 -4.92
C ALA A 102 -18.41 -19.00 -4.06
N PRO A 103 -19.72 -19.21 -3.85
CA PRO A 103 -20.51 -18.34 -3.00
C PRO A 103 -19.90 -18.33 -1.59
N ALA A 104 -19.79 -17.15 -1.01
CA ALA A 104 -19.50 -17.03 0.42
C ALA A 104 -20.50 -17.90 1.17
N ASN A 105 -19.98 -18.88 1.92
CA ASN A 105 -20.80 -19.84 2.67
C ASN A 105 -21.78 -19.06 3.59
N PRO A 106 -23.02 -19.57 3.77
CA PRO A 106 -24.08 -18.88 4.49
C PRO A 106 -23.76 -18.63 5.97
#